data_AF-A0A8S3EKC1-F1
#
_entry.id   AF-A0A8S3EKC1-F1
#
_cell.length_a   1.000
_cell.length_b   1.000
_cell.length_c   1.000
_cell.angle_alpha   90.00
_cell.angle_beta   90.00
_cell.angle_gamma   90.00
#
_symmetry.space_group_name_H-M   'P 1'
#
loop_
_entity.id
_entity.type
_entity.pdbx_description
1 polymer ?
#
loop_
_entity_poly.entity_id
_entity_poly.type
_entity_poly.pdbx_seq_one_letter_code
_entity_poly.pdbx_strand_id
1 'polypeptide(L)'
;MSLLDQNWGGLASNDEEALDDNYQGRQILTSRDGTLMLIECAQEMFESLSNTMKSNASIDDNDDDSELKTGFQLVMRACQSFYQSKIISNDKDLSGIILYGTEKNKNTFDFNHIYILHELAQPSADRIIQLENLSNKATYKKSFNDLFGSTPSKGYSLNEALWTCSNLFANSPQRLTIKRVFIFTCN
;
A
#
# COMPACT_ATOMS: atom_id res chain seq x y z
N MET A 1 68.63 -40.46 33.50
CA MET A 1 69.52 -39.39 32.99
C MET A 1 68.87 -38.80 31.75
N SER A 2 68.83 -37.46 31.66
CA SER A 2 68.13 -36.60 30.67
C SER A 2 66.64 -36.36 30.99
N LEU A 3 66.26 -35.31 31.74
CA LEU A 3 66.10 -33.88 31.37
C LEU A 3 65.01 -33.71 30.29
N LEU A 4 63.76 -33.33 30.62
CA LEU A 4 63.23 -31.97 30.85
C LEU A 4 63.55 -30.97 29.73
N ASP A 5 62.51 -30.64 28.96
CA ASP A 5 62.10 -29.29 28.53
C ASP A 5 60.65 -29.42 27.99
N GLN A 6 59.63 -29.18 28.81
CA GLN A 6 58.88 -27.91 28.89
C GLN A 6 58.59 -27.27 27.53
N ASN A 7 57.35 -27.40 27.06
CA ASN A 7 56.66 -26.24 26.53
C ASN A 7 55.22 -26.16 27.08
N TRP A 8 54.85 -24.93 27.37
CA TRP A 8 53.80 -24.46 28.26
C TRP A 8 52.46 -24.24 27.54
N GLY A 9 51.37 -24.35 28.31
CA GLY A 9 50.08 -23.69 28.06
C GLY A 9 49.11 -24.52 27.22
N GLY A 10 47.89 -24.83 27.65
CA GLY A 10 47.15 -24.39 28.81
C GLY A 10 45.70 -24.83 28.64
N LEU A 11 45.14 -25.36 29.73
CA LEU A 11 43.74 -25.24 30.18
C LEU A 11 42.60 -25.58 29.21
N ALA A 12 42.02 -26.75 29.48
CA ALA A 12 40.60 -27.03 29.60
C ALA A 12 39.60 -25.88 29.31
N SER A 13 38.67 -26.14 28.37
CA SER A 13 37.24 -26.29 28.69
C SER A 13 36.52 -26.94 27.52
N ASN A 14 35.82 -28.03 27.81
CA ASN A 14 34.73 -28.55 26.98
C ASN A 14 33.63 -27.48 26.96
N ASP A 15 33.40 -26.87 25.79
CA ASP A 15 32.12 -26.30 25.43
C ASP A 15 31.85 -26.74 23.98
N GLU A 16 31.15 -27.87 23.85
CA GLU A 16 30.49 -28.27 22.62
C GLU A 16 29.33 -27.28 22.36
N GLU A 17 29.62 -26.15 21.73
CA GLU A 17 28.62 -25.46 20.92
C GLU A 17 28.85 -25.84 19.47
N ALA A 18 28.02 -26.78 19.00
CA ALA A 18 27.88 -27.10 17.59
C ALA A 18 27.47 -25.82 16.83
N LEU A 19 28.44 -25.18 16.18
CA LEU A 19 28.17 -24.27 15.08
C LEU A 19 27.62 -25.13 13.94
N ASP A 20 26.29 -25.17 13.83
CA ASP A 20 25.62 -25.70 12.66
C ASP A 20 25.90 -24.76 11.49
N ASP A 21 27.01 -25.04 10.79
CA ASP A 21 27.46 -24.48 9.52
C ASP A 21 26.50 -24.87 8.39
N ASN A 22 25.21 -24.54 8.53
CA ASN A 22 24.27 -24.63 7.43
C ASN A 22 24.33 -23.35 6.58
N TYR A 23 25.53 -23.08 6.07
CA TYR A 23 25.84 -22.14 4.99
C TYR A 23 25.46 -22.74 3.61
N GLN A 24 24.29 -23.40 3.52
CA GLN A 24 23.76 -23.98 2.29
C GLN A 24 22.47 -23.25 1.91
N GLY A 25 22.62 -22.28 1.00
CA GLY A 25 21.50 -21.76 0.22
C GLY A 25 20.65 -20.72 0.93
N ARG A 26 21.21 -19.54 1.19
CA ARG A 26 20.40 -18.32 1.23
C ARG A 26 19.84 -18.15 -0.18
N GLN A 27 18.71 -18.80 -0.48
CA GLN A 27 17.87 -18.38 -1.59
C GLN A 27 17.78 -16.87 -1.44
N ILE A 28 18.11 -16.14 -2.50
CA ILE A 28 17.80 -14.72 -2.57
C ILE A 28 16.27 -14.67 -2.46
N LEU A 29 15.79 -14.61 -1.22
CA LEU A 29 14.40 -14.42 -0.88
C LEU A 29 14.13 -13.04 -1.44
N THR A 30 13.61 -13.00 -2.65
CA THR A 30 13.21 -11.74 -3.28
C THR A 30 12.18 -11.15 -2.35
N SER A 31 12.61 -10.13 -1.58
CA SER A 31 11.78 -9.48 -0.58
C SER A 31 10.55 -8.95 -1.30
N ARG A 32 9.37 -9.40 -0.89
CA ARG A 32 8.10 -8.86 -1.39
C ARG A 32 7.58 -7.88 -0.35
N ASP A 33 7.32 -6.67 -0.80
CA ASP A 33 6.63 -5.67 0.00
C ASP A 33 5.13 -5.74 -0.27
N GLY A 34 4.34 -5.57 0.79
CA GLY A 34 2.91 -5.37 0.70
C GLY A 34 2.58 -3.92 0.99
N THR A 35 1.90 -3.26 0.06
CA THR A 35 1.43 -1.87 0.22
C THR A 35 -0.10 -1.80 0.10
N LEU A 36 -0.77 -1.27 1.11
CA LEU A 36 -2.18 -0.93 1.02
C LEU A 36 -2.34 0.59 0.98
N MET A 37 -3.18 1.08 0.08
CA MET A 37 -3.60 2.47 0.04
C MET A 37 -5.02 2.53 0.61
N LEU A 38 -5.15 3.16 1.77
CA LEU A 38 -6.41 3.35 2.48
C LEU A 38 -6.90 4.78 2.22
N ILE A 39 -8.05 4.92 1.55
CA ILE A 39 -8.51 6.18 1.00
C ILE A 39 -9.84 6.55 1.63
N GLU A 40 -9.89 7.69 2.29
CA GLU A 40 -11.14 8.26 2.78
C GLU A 40 -11.98 8.77 1.62
N CYS A 41 -13.28 8.49 1.67
CA CYS A 41 -14.27 8.93 0.69
C CYS A 41 -15.30 9.89 1.30
N ALA A 42 -14.83 10.79 2.18
CA ALA A 42 -15.63 11.89 2.73
C ALA A 42 -16.11 12.82 1.60
N GLN A 43 -17.21 13.56 1.81
CA GLN A 43 -17.76 14.43 0.76
C GLN A 43 -16.77 15.53 0.35
N GLU A 44 -15.98 15.99 1.32
CA GLU A 44 -14.93 16.99 1.18
C GLU A 44 -13.82 16.55 0.21
N MET A 45 -13.57 15.23 0.06
CA MET A 45 -12.63 14.70 -0.94
C MET A 45 -13.06 14.98 -2.38
N PHE A 46 -14.35 15.27 -2.61
CA PHE A 46 -14.93 15.58 -3.92
C PHE A 46 -15.14 17.07 -4.16
N GLU A 47 -14.73 17.92 -3.22
CA GLU A 47 -14.78 19.38 -3.38
C GLU A 47 -13.61 19.89 -4.22
N SER A 48 -13.80 21.07 -4.84
CA SER A 48 -12.83 21.65 -5.75
C SER A 48 -11.58 22.15 -5.02
N LEU A 49 -10.40 21.67 -5.40
CA LEU A 49 -9.10 22.12 -4.90
C LEU A 49 -8.63 23.47 -5.51
N SER A 50 -9.45 24.08 -6.38
CA SER A 50 -9.13 25.27 -7.17
C SER A 50 -8.73 26.52 -6.37
N ASN A 51 -9.07 26.57 -5.08
CA ASN A 51 -8.69 27.69 -4.21
C ASN A 51 -7.31 27.52 -3.57
N THR A 52 -6.79 26.29 -3.53
CA THR A 52 -5.53 25.94 -2.86
C THR A 52 -4.35 25.85 -3.84
N MET A 53 -4.58 25.43 -5.09
CA MET A 53 -3.51 25.22 -6.08
C MET A 53 -3.09 26.47 -6.88
N LYS A 54 -3.84 27.58 -6.80
CA LYS A 54 -3.53 28.82 -7.56
C LYS A 54 -2.26 29.55 -7.10
N SER A 55 -1.65 29.16 -5.97
CA SER A 55 -0.49 29.86 -5.42
C SER A 55 0.87 29.40 -5.95
N ASN A 56 0.98 28.22 -6.58
CA ASN A 56 2.31 27.64 -6.89
C ASN A 56 2.52 27.05 -8.30
N ALA A 57 1.52 27.05 -9.19
CA ALA A 57 1.70 26.49 -10.54
C ALA A 57 2.09 27.59 -11.55
N SER A 58 3.37 27.59 -11.96
CA SER A 58 3.80 28.19 -13.21
C SER A 58 3.02 27.58 -14.36
N ILE A 59 2.40 28.43 -15.16
CA ILE A 59 1.61 28.08 -16.34
C ILE A 59 2.57 27.56 -17.42
N ASP A 60 2.67 26.25 -17.54
CA ASP A 60 3.09 25.58 -18.77
C ASP A 60 1.86 24.78 -19.24
N ASP A 61 1.19 25.27 -20.28
CA ASP A 61 -0.14 24.84 -20.75
C ASP A 61 -0.17 23.43 -21.41
N ASN A 62 0.76 22.53 -21.05
CA ASN A 62 0.87 21.19 -21.62
C ASN A 62 0.79 20.04 -20.60
N ASP A 63 0.55 20.32 -19.32
CA ASP A 63 0.46 19.27 -18.30
C ASP A 63 -0.98 18.75 -18.12
N ASP A 64 -1.13 17.43 -18.32
CA ASP A 64 -2.29 16.60 -17.96
C ASP A 64 -2.72 16.79 -16.49
N ASP A 65 -1.84 17.33 -15.63
CA ASP A 65 -2.11 17.59 -14.21
C ASP A 65 -2.97 18.85 -13.94
N SER A 66 -3.17 19.72 -14.95
CA SER A 66 -4.15 20.83 -14.88
C SER A 66 -5.62 20.36 -14.81
N GLU A 67 -5.85 19.04 -14.87
CA GLU A 67 -7.16 18.40 -14.92
C GLU A 67 -7.71 17.92 -13.57
N LEU A 68 -6.88 17.83 -12.53
CA LEU A 68 -7.27 17.29 -11.23
C LEU A 68 -8.00 18.34 -10.40
N LYS A 69 -9.32 18.16 -10.23
CA LYS A 69 -10.17 19.15 -9.55
C LYS A 69 -10.38 18.85 -8.08
N THR A 70 -10.19 17.61 -7.63
CA THR A 70 -10.60 17.17 -6.28
C THR A 70 -9.51 16.35 -5.61
N GLY A 71 -9.57 16.26 -4.27
CA GLY A 71 -8.67 15.39 -3.50
C GLY A 71 -8.79 13.93 -3.94
N PHE A 72 -10.00 13.47 -4.23
CA PHE A 72 -10.23 12.11 -4.73
C PHE A 72 -9.50 11.84 -6.05
N GLN A 73 -9.65 12.72 -7.05
CA GLN A 73 -8.95 12.55 -8.34
C GLN A 73 -7.43 12.55 -8.17
N LEU A 74 -6.90 13.43 -7.30
CA LEU A 74 -5.48 13.48 -6.98
C LEU A 74 -4.98 12.15 -6.41
N VAL A 75 -5.72 11.56 -5.46
CA VAL A 75 -5.35 10.26 -4.88
C VAL A 75 -5.46 9.15 -5.92
N MET A 76 -6.52 9.10 -6.75
CA MET A 76 -6.63 8.10 -7.82
C MET A 76 -5.45 8.17 -8.80
N ARG A 77 -5.05 9.38 -9.20
CA ARG A 77 -3.86 9.60 -10.05
C ARG A 77 -2.57 9.16 -9.35
N ALA A 78 -2.42 9.47 -8.06
CA ALA A 78 -1.27 9.01 -7.28
C ALA A 78 -1.20 7.48 -7.18
N CYS A 79 -2.34 6.81 -6.96
CA CYS A 79 -2.42 5.35 -6.98
C CYS A 79 -2.04 4.77 -8.35
N GLN A 80 -2.46 5.40 -9.44
CA GLN A 80 -2.12 5.00 -10.80
C GLN A 80 -0.60 5.08 -11.03
N SER A 81 0.02 6.22 -10.71
CA SER A 81 1.47 6.44 -10.81
C SER A 81 2.26 5.48 -9.92
N PHE A 82 1.74 5.17 -8.73
CA PHE A 82 2.32 4.17 -7.84
C PHE A 82 2.31 2.77 -8.47
N TYR A 83 1.20 2.34 -9.07
CA TYR A 83 1.12 1.05 -9.76
C TYR A 83 2.07 0.98 -10.96
N GLN A 84 2.13 2.02 -11.79
CA GLN A 84 3.07 2.10 -12.91
C GLN A 84 4.53 1.96 -12.43
N SER A 85 4.89 2.70 -11.37
CA SER A 85 6.23 2.65 -10.78
C SER A 85 6.57 1.28 -10.20
N LYS A 86 5.58 0.59 -9.60
CA LYS A 86 5.78 -0.75 -9.03
C LYS A 86 5.99 -1.82 -10.07
N ILE A 87 5.28 -1.77 -11.19
CA ILE A 87 5.50 -2.69 -12.32
C ILE A 87 6.94 -2.58 -12.83
N ILE A 88 7.50 -1.37 -12.87
CA ILE A 88 8.87 -1.13 -13.35
C ILE A 88 9.93 -1.54 -12.31
N SER A 89 9.69 -1.26 -11.02
CA SER A 89 10.71 -1.40 -9.97
C SER A 89 10.78 -2.77 -9.32
N ASN A 90 9.64 -3.40 -9.02
CA ASN A 90 9.57 -4.74 -8.45
C ASN A 90 8.18 -5.33 -8.67
N ASP A 91 8.03 -6.07 -9.78
CA ASP A 91 6.77 -6.70 -10.20
C ASP A 91 6.26 -7.79 -9.24
N LYS A 92 7.08 -8.21 -8.27
CA LYS A 92 6.70 -9.22 -7.26
C LYS A 92 5.99 -8.63 -6.05
N ASP A 93 6.03 -7.31 -5.87
CA ASP A 93 5.38 -6.61 -4.77
C ASP A 93 3.86 -6.69 -4.90
N LEU A 94 3.19 -6.77 -3.74
CA LEU A 94 1.74 -6.82 -3.68
C LEU A 94 1.20 -5.44 -3.30
N SER A 95 0.12 -5.03 -3.93
CA SER A 95 -0.55 -3.77 -3.62
C SER A 95 -2.07 -3.89 -3.68
N GLY A 96 -2.73 -3.14 -2.79
CA GLY A 96 -4.19 -3.12 -2.70
C GLY A 96 -4.72 -1.72 -2.40
N ILE A 97 -6.01 -1.51 -2.64
CA ILE A 97 -6.71 -0.24 -2.41
C ILE A 97 -7.99 -0.53 -1.64
N ILE A 98 -8.17 0.19 -0.54
CA ILE A 98 -9.36 0.14 0.30
C ILE A 98 -9.94 1.55 0.36
N LEU A 99 -11.23 1.65 0.10
CA LEU A 99 -12.01 2.87 0.26
C LEU A 99 -12.81 2.78 1.55
N TYR A 100 -12.77 3.81 2.40
CA TYR A 100 -13.60 3.88 3.60
C TYR A 100 -14.41 5.18 3.63
N GLY A 101 -15.61 5.16 4.22
CA GLY A 101 -16.59 6.24 4.09
C GLY A 101 -17.43 6.16 2.81
N THR A 102 -17.52 4.97 2.21
CA THR A 102 -18.36 4.72 1.03
C THR A 102 -19.81 4.44 1.42
N GLU A 103 -20.76 4.61 0.51
CA GLU A 103 -22.15 4.19 0.78
C GLU A 103 -22.26 2.66 0.70
N LYS A 104 -21.64 2.06 -0.31
CA LYS A 104 -21.61 0.62 -0.55
C LYS A 104 -20.44 -0.03 0.15
N ASN A 105 -20.64 -1.21 0.70
CA ASN A 105 -19.58 -2.02 1.29
C ASN A 105 -19.23 -3.23 0.40
N LYS A 106 -17.95 -3.60 0.43
CA LYS A 106 -17.40 -4.82 -0.20
C LYS A 106 -16.18 -5.25 0.58
N ASN A 107 -16.36 -6.09 1.59
CA ASN A 107 -15.29 -6.65 2.40
C ASN A 107 -15.73 -7.97 3.04
N THR A 108 -14.78 -8.75 3.57
CA THR A 108 -15.05 -10.08 4.13
C THR A 108 -15.81 -10.06 5.45
N PHE A 109 -15.85 -8.92 6.14
CA PHE A 109 -16.44 -8.79 7.48
C PHE A 109 -17.81 -8.13 7.46
N ASP A 110 -18.31 -7.77 6.27
CA ASP A 110 -19.53 -6.99 6.09
C ASP A 110 -19.54 -5.67 6.89
N PHE A 111 -18.36 -5.10 7.14
CA PHE A 111 -18.28 -3.78 7.78
C PHE A 111 -18.88 -2.72 6.87
N ASN A 112 -19.73 -1.87 7.45
CA ASN A 112 -20.34 -0.77 6.74
C ASN A 112 -19.27 0.22 6.25
N HIS A 113 -19.55 0.85 5.11
CA HIS A 113 -18.74 1.93 4.56
C HIS A 113 -17.31 1.56 4.17
N ILE A 114 -16.95 0.27 4.11
CA ILE A 114 -15.65 -0.22 3.67
C ILE A 114 -15.78 -1.00 2.37
N TYR A 115 -15.08 -0.54 1.34
CA TYR A 115 -15.07 -1.13 0.01
C TYR A 115 -13.64 -1.46 -0.41
N ILE A 116 -13.36 -2.76 -0.62
CA ILE A 116 -12.08 -3.21 -1.17
C ILE A 116 -12.14 -3.06 -2.70
N LEU A 117 -11.51 -1.99 -3.19
CA LEU A 117 -11.41 -1.71 -4.62
C LEU A 117 -10.48 -2.73 -5.29
N HIS A 118 -9.27 -2.90 -4.73
CA HIS A 118 -8.28 -3.87 -5.18
C HIS A 118 -7.79 -4.72 -4.02
N GLU A 119 -7.98 -6.03 -4.14
CA GLU A 119 -7.35 -7.02 -3.27
C GLU A 119 -5.82 -6.93 -3.34
N LEU A 120 -5.17 -7.38 -2.26
CA LEU A 120 -3.70 -7.40 -2.15
C LEU A 120 -3.10 -8.40 -3.16
N ALA A 121 -2.71 -7.89 -4.32
CA ALA A 121 -2.12 -8.68 -5.40
C ALA A 121 -1.15 -7.82 -6.22
N GLN A 122 -0.50 -8.39 -7.23
CA GLN A 122 0.38 -7.63 -8.12
C GLN A 122 -0.40 -6.56 -8.89
N PRO A 123 0.17 -5.35 -9.08
CA PRO A 123 -0.40 -4.36 -9.98
C PRO A 123 -0.55 -4.92 -11.41
N SER A 124 -1.57 -4.46 -12.14
CA SER A 124 -1.84 -4.87 -13.52
C SER A 124 -2.32 -3.69 -14.37
N ALA A 125 -2.27 -3.85 -15.70
CA ALA A 125 -2.79 -2.87 -16.64
C ALA A 125 -4.28 -2.56 -16.39
N ASP A 126 -5.10 -3.59 -16.16
CA ASP A 126 -6.53 -3.42 -15.89
C ASP A 126 -6.79 -2.55 -14.66
N ARG A 127 -6.00 -2.75 -13.60
CA ARG A 127 -6.09 -1.94 -12.37
C ARG A 127 -5.67 -0.48 -12.61
N ILE A 128 -4.69 -0.25 -13.48
CA ILE A 128 -4.25 1.10 -13.87
C ILE A 128 -5.36 1.79 -14.66
N ILE A 129 -5.96 1.11 -15.64
CA ILE A 129 -7.07 1.63 -16.45
C ILE A 129 -8.29 1.92 -15.57
N GLN A 130 -8.57 1.06 -14.58
CA GLN A 130 -9.65 1.30 -13.62
C GLN A 130 -9.43 2.60 -12.83
N LEU A 131 -8.20 2.86 -12.37
CA LEU A 131 -7.86 4.10 -11.64
C LEU A 131 -7.92 5.33 -12.54
N GLU A 132 -7.49 5.21 -13.79
CA GLU A 132 -7.58 6.28 -14.80
C GLU A 132 -9.04 6.68 -15.08
N ASN A 133 -9.94 5.70 -15.18
CA ASN A 133 -11.37 5.97 -15.33
C ASN A 133 -11.97 6.63 -14.08
N LEU A 134 -11.46 6.31 -12.88
CA LEU A 134 -11.90 6.92 -11.63
C LEU A 134 -11.32 8.32 -11.40
N SER A 135 -10.20 8.69 -12.03
CA SER A 135 -9.64 10.04 -11.98
C SER A 135 -10.15 10.94 -13.12
N ASN A 136 -10.82 10.39 -14.13
CA ASN A 136 -11.27 11.10 -15.33
C ASN A 136 -12.14 12.33 -15.00
N LYS A 137 -11.70 13.51 -15.45
CA LYS A 137 -12.30 14.82 -15.17
C LYS A 137 -13.79 14.94 -15.52
N ALA A 138 -14.23 14.32 -16.60
CA ALA A 138 -15.61 14.42 -17.07
C ALA A 138 -16.57 13.49 -16.32
N THR A 139 -16.06 12.37 -15.80
CA THR A 139 -16.90 11.25 -15.35
C THR A 139 -16.68 10.83 -13.90
N TYR A 140 -15.59 11.24 -13.24
CA TYR A 140 -15.18 10.74 -11.92
C TYR A 140 -16.32 10.73 -10.89
N LYS A 141 -17.07 11.83 -10.78
CA LYS A 141 -18.14 11.96 -9.78
C LYS A 141 -19.29 11.00 -10.05
N LYS A 142 -19.66 10.82 -11.32
CA LYS A 142 -20.69 9.87 -11.73
C LYS A 142 -20.22 8.44 -11.51
N SER A 143 -19.03 8.10 -12.01
CA SER A 143 -18.41 6.78 -11.84
C SER A 143 -18.30 6.40 -10.37
N PHE A 144 -17.85 7.34 -9.53
CA PHE A 144 -17.73 7.12 -8.09
C PHE A 144 -19.10 6.90 -7.42
N ASN A 145 -20.08 7.75 -7.68
CA ASN A 145 -21.41 7.61 -7.08
C ASN A 145 -22.09 6.32 -7.53
N ASP A 146 -21.99 5.96 -8.80
CA ASP A 146 -22.58 4.75 -9.35
C ASP A 146 -21.91 3.48 -8.78
N LEU A 147 -20.60 3.51 -8.48
CA LEU A 147 -19.85 2.34 -8.03
C LEU A 147 -19.76 2.20 -6.52
N PHE A 148 -19.68 3.30 -5.77
CA PHE A 148 -19.36 3.30 -4.34
C PHE A 148 -20.30 4.18 -3.52
N GLY A 149 -20.62 5.38 -4.01
CA GLY A 149 -21.32 6.40 -3.23
C GLY A 149 -20.49 6.92 -2.05
N SER A 150 -20.88 8.07 -1.49
CA SER A 150 -20.25 8.64 -0.28
C SER A 150 -21.32 8.83 0.79
N THR A 151 -21.02 8.40 2.02
CA THR A 151 -21.97 8.57 3.13
C THR A 151 -21.89 10.00 3.69
N PRO A 152 -23.03 10.70 3.89
CA PRO A 152 -23.05 12.02 4.52
C PRO A 152 -22.71 11.98 6.02
N SER A 153 -22.79 10.81 6.65
CA SER A 153 -22.58 10.67 8.10
C SER A 153 -21.12 10.32 8.39
N LYS A 154 -20.52 10.97 9.40
CA LYS A 154 -19.20 10.61 9.96
C LYS A 154 -19.23 9.28 10.75
N GLY A 155 -20.16 8.37 10.44
CA GLY A 155 -20.38 7.11 11.15
C GLY A 155 -19.44 5.97 10.74
N TYR A 156 -18.51 6.20 9.81
CA TYR A 156 -17.53 5.20 9.38
C TYR A 156 -16.30 5.20 10.31
N SER A 157 -15.77 4.01 10.57
CA SER A 157 -14.70 3.80 11.56
C SER A 157 -13.35 3.56 10.89
N LEU A 158 -12.36 4.40 11.19
CA LEU A 158 -10.96 4.15 10.80
C LEU A 158 -10.45 2.83 11.40
N ASN A 159 -10.95 2.43 12.58
CA ASN A 159 -10.54 1.17 13.21
C ASN A 159 -10.97 -0.05 12.38
N GLU A 160 -12.18 -0.05 11.84
CA GLU A 160 -12.68 -1.13 10.97
C GLU A 160 -11.89 -1.18 9.65
N ALA A 161 -11.54 -0.02 9.13
CA ALA A 161 -10.71 0.09 7.93
C ALA A 161 -9.29 -0.46 8.16
N LEU A 162 -8.66 -0.11 9.28
CA LEU A 162 -7.35 -0.63 9.69
C LEU A 162 -7.40 -2.13 10.00
N TRP A 163 -8.49 -2.62 10.59
CA TRP A 163 -8.69 -4.06 10.78
C TRP A 163 -8.77 -4.79 9.44
N THR A 164 -9.49 -4.21 8.47
CA THR A 164 -9.54 -4.73 7.10
C THR A 164 -8.14 -4.78 6.47
N CYS A 165 -7.32 -3.73 6.63
CA CYS A 165 -5.93 -3.73 6.19
C CYS A 165 -5.12 -4.88 6.83
N SER A 166 -5.24 -5.04 8.15
CA SER A 166 -4.57 -6.11 8.89
C SER A 166 -4.95 -7.49 8.37
N ASN A 167 -6.25 -7.70 8.11
CA ASN A 167 -6.77 -8.95 7.57
C ASN A 167 -6.25 -9.25 6.16
N LEU A 168 -6.16 -8.24 5.28
CA LEU A 168 -5.60 -8.44 3.94
C LEU A 168 -4.13 -8.86 4.00
N PHE A 169 -3.34 -8.27 4.91
CA PHE A 169 -1.96 -8.71 5.12
C PHE A 169 -1.84 -10.10 5.74
N ALA A 170 -2.76 -10.46 6.64
CA ALA A 170 -2.76 -11.78 7.28
C ALA A 170 -3.11 -12.90 6.29
N ASN A 171 -4.04 -12.63 5.36
CA ASN A 171 -4.49 -13.58 4.34
C ASN A 171 -3.72 -13.48 3.02
N SER A 172 -2.59 -12.77 3.00
CA SER A 172 -1.73 -12.70 1.81
C SER A 172 -1.24 -14.11 1.43
N PRO A 173 -1.38 -14.54 0.16
CA PRO A 173 -0.88 -15.84 -0.28
C PRO A 173 0.65 -15.91 -0.32
N GLN A 174 1.33 -14.76 -0.18
CA GLN A 174 2.78 -14.63 -0.22
C GLN A 174 3.30 -14.08 1.11
N ARG A 175 4.48 -14.54 1.54
CA ARG A 175 5.18 -13.95 2.69
C ARG A 175 5.71 -12.57 2.33
N LEU A 176 5.29 -11.57 3.09
CA LEU A 176 5.68 -10.18 2.93
C LEU A 176 6.75 -9.81 3.94
N THR A 177 7.81 -9.14 3.50
CA THR A 177 8.89 -8.66 4.38
C THR A 177 8.47 -7.36 5.06
N ILE A 178 7.96 -6.42 4.28
CA ILE A 178 7.49 -5.12 4.75
C ILE A 178 6.00 -4.99 4.44
N LYS A 179 5.24 -4.50 5.41
CA LYS A 179 3.80 -4.22 5.29
C LYS A 179 3.59 -2.73 5.53
N ARG A 180 3.10 -2.00 4.54
CA ARG A 180 2.88 -0.54 4.60
C ARG A 180 1.43 -0.20 4.31
N VAL A 181 0.89 0.73 5.08
CA VAL A 181 -0.41 1.35 4.80
C VAL A 181 -0.17 2.83 4.57
N PHE A 182 -0.54 3.33 3.39
CA PHE A 182 -0.64 4.76 3.11
C PHE A 182 -2.09 5.18 3.32
N ILE A 183 -2.30 6.19 4.17
CA ILE A 183 -3.63 6.72 4.45
C ILE A 183 -3.77 8.06 3.72
N PHE A 184 -4.84 8.19 2.93
CA PHE A 184 -5.20 9.42 2.24
C PHE A 184 -6.52 9.93 2.80
N THR A 185 -6.51 11.14 3.35
CA THR A 185 -7.64 11.77 4.06
C THR A 185 -7.61 13.29 3.82
N CYS A 186 -8.76 13.95 3.97
CA CYS A 186 -8.89 15.41 3.94
C CYS A 186 -9.31 16.01 5.29
N ASN A 187 -9.31 15.23 6.38
CA ASN A 187 -9.53 15.69 7.75
C ASN A 187 -8.23 15.81 8.55
#